data_AF-A0A1Y4RES5-F1
#
_entry.id   AF-A0A1Y4RES5-F1
#
_cell.length_a   1.000
_cell.length_b   1.000
_cell.length_c   1.000
_cell.angle_alpha   90.00
_cell.angle_beta   90.00
_cell.angle_gamma   90.00
#
_symmetry.space_group_name_H-M   'P 1'
#
loop_
_entity.id
_entity.type
_entity.pdbx_description
1 polymer ?
#
loop_
_entity_poly.entity_id
_entity_poly.type
_entity_poly.pdbx_seq_one_letter_code
_entity_poly.pdbx_strand_id
1 'polypeptide(L)'
;MSNELPDVSRYLTYEPRFLDPALPTGFWLCADAADVLTIQINAGCLAAGASWDDLGRCESFFARFPYVLLVCPDPQRREAMVAEVRRRLPETVLLVANDPAFRGCATVQQLRDTYGLAAVDHILLDTTELPVYGLLDLADVKPPDMTGMKRCLSGIPNLDRRIGGFYEGELSVWTGKRGEGKSTLLGQLLLEAVDQGFPVCAYSGELPAWKFKYWIALQAAGPNYIQDRKDPVTGRSLPAATPFAQRAIDEWWRGRFHLYDIGNRNTHDAADILRLFRYASRRYGAKIFLVDNLMSARLQAGRDRDFYRAQSEFVSELTAFA
;
A
#
# COMPACT_ATOMS: atom_id res chain seq x y z
N MET A 1 -24.58 33.41 -1.34
CA MET A 1 -23.23 32.90 -1.01
C MET A 1 -22.27 33.98 -1.48
N SER A 2 -21.33 34.44 -0.65
CA SER A 2 -20.41 35.51 -1.05
C SER A 2 -19.71 35.12 -2.35
N ASN A 3 -19.69 36.03 -3.32
CA ASN A 3 -19.02 35.88 -4.62
C ASN A 3 -17.49 36.08 -4.49
N GLU A 4 -16.96 36.12 -3.27
CA GLU A 4 -15.56 36.37 -3.00
C GLU A 4 -14.79 35.04 -3.02
N LEU A 5 -13.77 35.00 -3.88
CA LEU A 5 -12.83 33.89 -3.95
C LEU A 5 -12.08 33.73 -2.61
N PRO A 6 -11.81 32.50 -2.14
CA PRO A 6 -10.96 32.29 -0.98
C PRO A 6 -9.59 32.96 -1.17
N ASP A 7 -9.12 33.69 -0.16
CA ASP A 7 -7.78 34.29 -0.22
C ASP A 7 -6.71 33.22 -0.04
N VAL A 8 -5.96 32.97 -1.13
CA VAL A 8 -4.86 32.01 -1.19
C VAL A 8 -3.54 32.69 -1.56
N SER A 9 -3.45 34.00 -1.40
CA SER A 9 -2.27 34.82 -1.72
C SER A 9 -0.98 34.40 -0.98
N ARG A 10 -1.13 33.72 0.16
CA ARG A 10 -0.02 33.09 0.90
C ARG A 10 0.66 31.96 0.09
N TYR A 11 -0.10 31.27 -0.76
CA TYR A 11 0.32 30.04 -1.43
C TYR A 11 0.46 30.23 -2.95
N LEU A 12 -0.34 31.09 -3.54
CA LEU A 12 -0.35 31.39 -4.97
C LEU A 12 -0.08 32.88 -5.21
N THR A 13 0.69 33.18 -6.25
CA THR A 13 0.85 34.52 -6.82
C THR A 13 -0.11 34.69 -7.99
N TYR A 14 -1.02 35.64 -7.87
CA TYR A 14 -2.02 36.02 -8.87
C TYR A 14 -2.42 37.48 -8.64
N GLU A 15 -3.13 38.07 -9.61
CA GLU A 15 -3.62 39.44 -9.53
C GLU A 15 -5.15 39.43 -9.33
N PRO A 16 -5.69 39.80 -8.15
CA PRO A 16 -7.11 39.65 -7.83
C PRO A 16 -8.07 40.32 -8.82
N ARG A 17 -7.69 41.46 -9.40
CA ARG A 17 -8.53 42.18 -10.40
C ARG A 17 -8.70 41.42 -11.73
N PHE A 18 -7.87 40.40 -11.98
CA PHE A 18 -7.94 39.58 -13.19
C PHE A 18 -8.54 38.19 -12.94
N LEU A 19 -9.03 37.91 -11.73
CA LEU A 19 -9.74 36.68 -11.43
C LEU A 19 -11.25 36.86 -11.69
N ASP A 20 -11.75 36.10 -12.65
CA ASP A 20 -13.15 35.94 -12.97
C ASP A 20 -13.48 34.46 -13.24
N PRO A 21 -13.93 33.72 -12.20
CA PRO A 21 -14.31 32.32 -12.33
C PRO A 21 -15.53 32.07 -13.22
N ALA A 22 -16.30 33.11 -13.58
CA ALA A 22 -17.44 32.96 -14.49
C ALA A 22 -17.00 32.78 -15.95
N LEU A 23 -15.74 33.13 -16.28
CA LEU A 23 -15.19 32.90 -17.61
C LEU A 23 -14.92 31.41 -17.86
N PRO A 24 -15.20 30.90 -19.07
CA PRO A 24 -15.00 29.49 -19.41
C PRO A 24 -13.51 29.13 -19.67
N THR A 25 -12.57 30.00 -19.28
CA THR A 25 -11.14 29.85 -19.50
C THR A 25 -10.42 29.06 -18.42
N GLY A 26 -11.12 28.71 -17.32
CA GLY A 26 -10.52 28.00 -16.19
C GLY A 26 -9.46 28.83 -15.46
N PHE A 27 -8.73 28.20 -14.54
CA PHE A 27 -7.57 28.82 -13.88
C PHE A 27 -6.26 28.35 -14.51
N TRP A 28 -5.43 29.28 -14.97
CA TRP A 28 -4.17 29.02 -15.65
C TRP A 28 -3.05 28.96 -14.62
N LEU A 29 -2.72 27.75 -14.18
CA LEU A 29 -1.58 27.53 -13.29
C LEU A 29 -0.30 27.52 -14.11
N CYS A 30 0.49 28.58 -13.96
CA CYS A 30 1.70 28.84 -14.72
C CYS A 30 2.93 28.36 -13.96
N ALA A 31 4.02 28.14 -14.70
CA ALA A 31 5.29 27.74 -14.12
C ALA A 31 5.93 28.85 -13.25
N ASP A 32 5.77 30.11 -13.62
CA ASP A 32 6.31 31.27 -12.91
C ASP A 32 5.49 32.55 -13.13
N ALA A 33 5.85 33.61 -12.39
CA ALA A 33 5.14 34.88 -12.38
C ALA A 33 5.24 35.65 -13.71
N ALA A 34 6.25 35.38 -14.56
CA ALA A 34 6.37 36.06 -15.85
C ALA A 34 5.27 35.60 -16.81
N ASP A 35 4.99 34.31 -16.82
CA ASP A 35 3.86 33.75 -17.57
C ASP A 35 2.52 34.26 -17.02
N VAL A 36 2.37 34.36 -15.69
CA VAL A 36 1.16 34.95 -15.05
C VAL A 36 0.90 36.37 -15.54
N LEU A 37 1.92 37.22 -15.58
CA LEU A 37 1.80 38.59 -16.07
C LEU A 37 1.51 38.67 -17.58
N THR A 38 1.87 37.63 -18.32
CA THR A 38 1.65 37.54 -19.76
C THR A 38 0.20 37.16 -20.08
N ILE A 39 -0.36 36.18 -19.35
CA ILE A 39 -1.72 35.65 -19.53
C ILE A 39 -2.77 36.53 -18.85
N GLN A 40 -2.46 37.01 -17.64
CA GLN A 40 -3.28 37.88 -16.79
C GLN A 40 -4.58 37.24 -16.28
N ILE A 41 -5.53 36.96 -17.17
CA ILE A 41 -6.88 36.52 -16.81
C ILE A 41 -6.84 35.11 -16.22
N ASN A 42 -7.38 34.97 -15.01
CA ASN A 42 -7.42 33.72 -14.25
C ASN A 42 -6.06 33.01 -14.13
N ALA A 43 -4.95 33.76 -14.19
CA ALA A 43 -3.62 33.19 -14.14
C ALA A 43 -3.00 33.30 -12.75
N GLY A 44 -2.24 32.28 -12.36
CA GLY A 44 -1.40 32.33 -11.17
C GLY A 44 -0.33 31.26 -11.16
N CYS A 45 0.63 31.38 -10.26
CA CYS A 45 1.68 30.39 -10.04
C CYS A 45 1.88 30.17 -8.54
N LEU A 46 2.70 29.19 -8.14
CA LEU A 46 3.10 29.08 -6.74
C LEU A 46 3.80 30.36 -6.28
N ALA A 47 3.48 30.81 -5.07
CA ALA A 47 4.11 31.97 -4.46
C ALA A 47 5.59 31.71 -4.13
N ALA A 48 6.39 32.77 -4.09
CA ALA A 48 7.78 32.66 -3.68
C ALA A 48 7.88 32.12 -2.25
N GLY A 49 8.54 30.96 -2.08
CA GLY A 49 8.66 30.26 -0.80
C GLY A 49 7.51 29.30 -0.48
N ALA A 50 6.47 29.22 -1.32
CA ALA A 50 5.48 28.15 -1.26
C ALA A 50 6.04 26.87 -1.88
N SER A 51 5.54 25.73 -1.41
CA SER A 51 5.89 24.40 -1.91
C SER A 51 4.69 23.77 -2.62
N TRP A 52 4.93 22.72 -3.40
CA TRP A 52 3.85 21.94 -4.00
C TRP A 52 2.86 21.41 -2.95
N ASP A 53 3.32 21.11 -1.73
CA ASP A 53 2.46 20.62 -0.62
C ASP A 53 1.40 21.63 -0.17
N ASP A 54 1.59 22.91 -0.47
CA ASP A 54 0.63 23.95 -0.14
C ASP A 54 -0.60 23.95 -1.07
N LEU A 55 -0.52 23.34 -2.26
CA LEU A 55 -1.62 23.29 -3.22
C LEU A 55 -2.89 22.65 -2.67
N GLY A 56 -2.75 21.61 -1.82
CA GLY A 56 -3.92 20.96 -1.20
C GLY A 56 -4.72 21.91 -0.30
N ARG A 57 -4.12 23.02 0.16
CA ARG A 57 -4.81 24.05 0.95
C ARG A 57 -5.59 25.03 0.07
N CYS A 58 -5.33 25.04 -1.24
CA CYS A 58 -5.97 25.90 -2.23
C CYS A 58 -7.12 25.21 -2.97
N GLU A 59 -7.49 23.98 -2.61
CA GLU A 59 -8.52 23.20 -3.29
C GLU A 59 -9.87 23.95 -3.40
N SER A 60 -10.31 24.56 -2.30
CA SER A 60 -11.55 25.36 -2.29
C SER A 60 -11.51 26.59 -3.21
N PHE A 61 -10.32 27.08 -3.54
CA PHE A 61 -10.11 28.15 -4.52
C PHE A 61 -10.19 27.60 -5.95
N PHE A 62 -9.47 26.50 -6.23
CA PHE A 62 -9.49 25.87 -7.55
C PHE A 62 -10.89 25.34 -7.94
N ALA A 63 -11.65 24.85 -6.98
CA ALA A 63 -13.04 24.38 -7.18
C ALA A 63 -14.02 25.47 -7.64
N ARG A 64 -13.61 26.75 -7.65
CA ARG A 64 -14.41 27.85 -8.19
C ARG A 64 -14.31 27.98 -9.70
N PHE A 65 -13.29 27.37 -10.30
CA PHE A 65 -13.05 27.38 -11.74
C PHE A 65 -13.52 26.05 -12.36
N PRO A 66 -13.94 26.04 -13.63
CA PRO A 66 -14.39 24.81 -14.30
C PRO A 66 -13.29 23.76 -14.44
N TYR A 67 -12.04 24.20 -14.59
CA TYR A 67 -10.84 23.36 -14.65
C TYR A 67 -9.61 24.21 -14.30
N VAL A 68 -8.49 23.53 -14.05
CA VAL A 68 -7.16 24.14 -13.93
C VAL A 68 -6.31 23.71 -15.12
N LEU A 69 -5.81 24.69 -15.88
CA LEU A 69 -4.90 24.47 -17.01
C LEU A 69 -3.45 24.64 -16.55
N LEU A 70 -2.63 23.61 -16.73
CA LEU A 70 -1.19 23.66 -16.49
C LEU A 70 -0.48 24.21 -17.72
N VAL A 71 0.18 25.36 -17.54
CA VAL A 71 0.88 26.07 -18.61
C VAL A 71 2.37 26.15 -18.30
N CYS A 72 3.16 25.37 -19.04
CA CYS A 72 4.61 25.37 -18.97
C CYS A 72 5.20 24.97 -20.34
N PRO A 73 5.87 25.89 -21.06
CA PRO A 73 6.48 25.58 -22.36
C PRO A 73 7.64 24.58 -22.28
N ASP A 74 8.33 24.50 -21.14
CA ASP A 74 9.42 23.54 -20.92
C ASP A 74 8.84 22.14 -20.64
N PRO A 75 9.14 21.11 -21.47
CA PRO A 75 8.54 19.78 -21.30
C PRO A 75 8.91 19.09 -19.98
N GLN A 76 10.16 19.24 -19.51
CA GLN A 76 10.63 18.57 -18.29
C GLN A 76 9.98 19.20 -17.05
N ARG A 77 9.90 20.54 -17.01
CA ARG A 77 9.24 21.28 -15.94
C ARG A 77 7.74 21.03 -15.94
N ARG A 78 7.12 20.90 -17.13
CA ARG A 78 5.70 20.54 -17.29
C ARG A 78 5.42 19.15 -16.73
N GLU A 79 6.25 18.15 -17.02
CA GLU A 79 6.08 16.79 -16.49
C GLU A 79 6.16 16.75 -14.96
N ALA A 80 7.13 17.46 -14.38
CA ALA A 80 7.24 17.60 -12.93
C ALA A 80 6.02 18.29 -12.31
N MET A 81 5.56 19.39 -12.92
CA MET A 81 4.37 20.11 -12.49
C MET A 81 3.11 19.24 -12.55
N VAL A 82 2.92 18.47 -13.62
CA VAL A 82 1.82 17.51 -13.75
C VAL A 82 1.82 16.49 -12.63
N ALA A 83 2.97 15.86 -12.35
CA ALA A 83 3.09 14.87 -11.29
C ALA A 83 2.73 15.44 -9.91
N GLU A 84 3.20 16.66 -9.61
CA GLU A 84 3.00 17.30 -8.32
C GLU A 84 1.56 17.79 -8.12
N VAL A 85 0.94 18.39 -9.14
CA VAL A 85 -0.44 18.90 -9.07
C VAL A 85 -1.44 17.75 -9.02
N ARG A 86 -1.29 16.72 -9.88
CA ARG A 86 -2.20 15.58 -9.96
C ARG A 86 -2.30 14.83 -8.63
N ARG A 87 -1.19 14.74 -7.88
CA ARG A 87 -1.14 14.10 -6.57
C ARG A 87 -1.88 14.88 -5.48
N ARG A 88 -2.02 16.20 -5.62
CA ARG A 88 -2.46 17.12 -4.54
C ARG A 88 -3.78 17.81 -4.80
N LEU A 89 -4.26 17.80 -6.04
CA LEU A 89 -5.58 18.28 -6.44
C LEU A 89 -6.36 17.12 -7.10
N PRO A 90 -6.66 16.03 -6.37
CA PRO A 90 -7.27 14.84 -6.97
C PRO A 90 -8.70 15.09 -7.48
N GLU A 91 -9.44 16.03 -6.89
CA GLU A 91 -10.83 16.32 -7.27
C GLU A 91 -10.97 17.41 -8.35
N THR A 92 -9.86 18.04 -8.75
CA THR A 92 -9.87 19.12 -9.74
C THR A 92 -9.71 18.57 -11.15
N VAL A 93 -10.52 19.05 -12.09
CA VAL A 93 -10.33 18.76 -13.53
C VAL A 93 -9.06 19.46 -13.99
N LEU A 94 -8.05 18.69 -14.41
CA LEU A 94 -6.75 19.20 -14.83
C LEU A 94 -6.60 19.08 -16.35
N LEU A 95 -6.31 20.19 -17.00
CA LEU A 95 -5.88 20.23 -18.40
C LEU A 95 -4.38 20.51 -18.44
N VAL A 96 -3.69 19.98 -19.45
CA VAL A 96 -2.27 20.28 -19.70
C VAL A 96 -2.12 20.81 -21.12
N ALA A 97 -1.43 21.94 -21.26
CA ALA A 97 -1.05 22.47 -22.56
C ALA A 97 0.06 21.63 -23.19
N ASN A 98 -0.20 21.08 -24.39
CA ASN A 98 0.73 20.24 -25.13
C ASN A 98 1.81 21.07 -25.84
N ASP A 99 2.89 20.44 -26.28
CA ASP A 99 3.99 21.11 -27.00
C ASP A 99 3.56 21.97 -28.21
N PRO A 100 2.59 21.52 -29.06
CA PRO A 100 2.12 22.33 -30.18
C PRO A 100 1.54 23.69 -29.77
N ALA A 101 0.95 23.79 -28.56
CA ALA A 101 0.35 25.01 -28.03
C ALA A 101 1.34 26.19 -27.99
N PHE A 102 2.63 25.89 -27.78
CA PHE A 102 3.68 26.88 -27.59
C PHE A 102 4.42 27.25 -28.88
N ARG A 103 4.15 26.58 -30.01
CA ARG A 103 4.76 26.87 -31.33
C ARG A 103 6.29 26.97 -31.31
N GLY A 104 6.95 26.20 -30.43
CA GLY A 104 8.40 26.21 -30.25
C GLY A 104 8.97 27.40 -29.47
N CYS A 105 8.12 28.24 -28.87
CA CYS A 105 8.55 29.32 -27.97
C CYS A 105 8.96 28.77 -26.60
N ALA A 106 10.02 29.34 -26.02
CA ALA A 106 10.54 28.93 -24.71
C ALA A 106 9.75 29.49 -23.53
N THR A 107 9.00 30.58 -23.74
CA THR A 107 8.17 31.24 -22.72
C THR A 107 6.82 31.67 -23.32
N VAL A 108 5.80 31.83 -22.48
CA VAL A 108 4.51 32.36 -22.95
C VAL A 108 4.66 33.82 -23.41
N GLN A 109 5.59 34.57 -22.79
CA GLN A 109 5.93 35.92 -23.24
C GLN A 109 6.45 35.92 -24.68
N GLN A 110 7.38 35.03 -25.03
CA GLN A 110 7.90 34.93 -26.39
C GLN A 110 6.80 34.55 -27.39
N LEU A 111 5.88 33.66 -27.01
CA LEU A 111 4.71 33.31 -27.81
C LEU A 111 3.85 34.54 -28.11
N ARG A 112 3.54 35.34 -27.08
CA ARG A 112 2.76 36.57 -27.21
C ARG A 112 3.47 37.61 -28.06
N ASP A 113 4.76 37.83 -27.84
CA ASP A 113 5.53 38.86 -28.54
C ASP A 113 5.70 38.51 -30.04
N THR A 114 5.77 37.22 -30.37
CA THR A 114 5.97 36.74 -31.75
C THR A 114 4.65 36.60 -32.52
N TYR A 115 3.60 36.10 -31.87
CA TYR A 115 2.35 35.70 -32.55
C TYR A 115 1.10 36.46 -32.06
N GLY A 116 1.26 37.39 -31.12
CA GLY A 116 0.19 38.22 -30.58
C GLY A 116 -0.62 37.55 -29.46
N LEU A 117 -1.55 38.31 -28.89
CA LEU A 117 -2.39 37.87 -27.77
C LEU A 117 -3.26 36.65 -28.11
N ALA A 118 -3.81 36.60 -29.34
CA ALA A 118 -4.64 35.48 -29.78
C ALA A 118 -3.90 34.13 -29.74
N ALA A 119 -2.57 34.13 -29.87
CA ALA A 119 -1.79 32.90 -29.77
C ALA A 119 -1.74 32.34 -28.34
N VAL A 120 -1.85 33.21 -27.33
CA VAL A 120 -1.94 32.79 -25.92
C VAL A 120 -3.30 32.13 -25.69
N ASP A 121 -4.39 32.74 -26.15
CA ASP A 121 -5.74 32.14 -26.03
C ASP A 121 -5.85 30.79 -26.75
N HIS A 122 -5.16 30.65 -27.88
CA HIS A 122 -5.12 29.39 -28.65
C HIS A 122 -4.44 28.24 -27.90
N ILE A 123 -3.72 28.47 -26.80
CA ILE A 123 -3.17 27.40 -25.96
C ILE A 123 -4.28 26.43 -25.52
N LEU A 124 -5.49 26.93 -25.25
CA LEU A 124 -6.65 26.11 -24.86
C LEU A 124 -7.03 25.05 -25.90
N LEU A 125 -6.75 25.30 -27.18
CA LEU A 125 -7.10 24.39 -28.27
C LEU A 125 -6.22 23.15 -28.31
N ASP A 126 -4.99 23.25 -27.79
CA ASP A 126 -3.97 22.21 -27.81
C ASP A 126 -3.75 21.63 -26.41
N THR A 127 -4.84 21.26 -25.74
CA THR A 127 -4.81 20.72 -24.36
C THR A 127 -5.24 19.26 -24.29
N THR A 128 -4.79 18.57 -23.25
CA THR A 128 -5.24 17.22 -22.92
C THR A 128 -5.72 17.18 -21.47
N GLU A 129 -6.91 16.62 -21.27
CA GLU A 129 -7.44 16.36 -19.94
C GLU A 129 -6.69 15.20 -19.28
N LEU A 130 -6.22 15.42 -18.06
CA LEU A 130 -5.59 14.37 -17.28
C LEU A 130 -6.68 13.55 -16.57
N PRO A 131 -6.60 12.21 -16.61
CA PRO A 131 -7.52 11.39 -15.84
C PRO A 131 -7.34 11.66 -14.34
N VAL A 132 -8.48 11.79 -13.65
CA VAL A 132 -8.59 11.95 -12.20
C VAL A 132 -7.63 10.98 -11.49
N TYR A 133 -6.88 11.48 -10.53
CA TYR A 133 -5.88 10.66 -9.82
C TYR A 133 -6.55 9.47 -9.13
N GLY A 134 -6.06 8.26 -9.40
CA GLY A 134 -6.62 7.01 -8.87
C GLY A 134 -7.79 6.42 -9.68
N LEU A 135 -8.34 7.16 -10.66
CA LEU A 135 -9.27 6.62 -11.64
C LEU A 135 -8.49 6.16 -12.87
N LEU A 136 -8.43 4.85 -13.09
CA LEU A 136 -7.75 4.25 -14.24
C LEU A 136 -8.78 3.85 -15.30
N ASP A 137 -8.47 4.09 -16.57
CA ASP A 137 -9.16 3.40 -17.64
C ASP A 137 -8.73 1.93 -17.61
N LEU A 138 -9.70 1.03 -17.43
CA LEU A 138 -9.43 -0.40 -17.34
C LEU A 138 -8.80 -0.95 -18.64
N ALA A 139 -9.03 -0.31 -19.80
CA ALA A 139 -8.41 -0.68 -21.06
C ALA A 139 -6.89 -0.48 -21.06
N ASP A 140 -6.39 0.48 -20.26
CA ASP A 140 -4.95 0.78 -20.12
C ASP A 140 -4.26 -0.09 -19.06
N VAL A 141 -5.03 -0.77 -18.21
CA VAL A 141 -4.50 -1.67 -17.18
C VAL A 141 -4.02 -2.96 -17.84
N LYS A 142 -2.70 -3.12 -17.96
CA LYS A 142 -2.10 -4.34 -18.50
C LYS A 142 -2.23 -5.49 -17.49
N PRO A 143 -2.84 -6.63 -17.84
CA PRO A 143 -2.93 -7.76 -16.94
C PRO A 143 -1.51 -8.28 -16.64
N PRO A 144 -1.18 -8.55 -15.36
CA PRO A 144 0.11 -9.14 -15.02
C PRO A 144 0.19 -10.57 -15.56
N ASP A 145 1.39 -10.99 -15.96
CA ASP A 145 1.65 -12.41 -16.24
C ASP A 145 1.61 -13.20 -14.92
N MET A 146 0.50 -13.89 -14.71
CA MET A 146 0.27 -14.68 -13.49
C MET A 146 1.18 -15.92 -13.42
N THR A 147 1.74 -16.38 -14.54
CA THR A 147 2.56 -17.60 -14.56
C THR A 147 3.96 -17.38 -13.97
N GLY A 148 4.50 -16.16 -14.13
CA GLY A 148 5.78 -15.75 -13.56
C GLY A 148 5.69 -15.14 -12.17
N MET A 149 4.48 -14.96 -11.63
CA MET A 149 4.29 -14.32 -10.34
C MET A 149 4.74 -15.26 -9.20
N LYS A 150 5.50 -14.70 -8.26
CA LYS A 150 6.05 -15.46 -7.15
C LYS A 150 4.93 -15.92 -6.21
N ARG A 151 4.94 -17.21 -5.89
CA ARG A 151 3.93 -17.87 -5.05
C ARG A 151 4.55 -18.98 -4.23
N CYS A 152 3.93 -19.26 -3.08
CA CYS A 152 4.24 -20.43 -2.25
C CYS A 152 3.20 -21.52 -2.53
N LEU A 153 3.64 -22.75 -2.75
CA LEU A 153 2.72 -23.89 -2.87
C LEU A 153 2.37 -24.43 -1.48
N SER A 154 1.20 -25.06 -1.37
CA SER A 154 0.74 -25.71 -0.14
C SER A 154 1.35 -27.08 0.11
N GLY A 155 1.98 -27.69 -0.91
CA GLY A 155 2.45 -29.08 -0.85
C GLY A 155 1.32 -30.10 -1.00
N ILE A 156 0.08 -29.64 -1.23
CA ILE A 156 -1.09 -30.47 -1.49
C ILE A 156 -1.45 -30.30 -2.98
N PRO A 157 -1.06 -31.25 -3.86
CA PRO A 157 -1.16 -31.05 -5.31
C PRO A 157 -2.56 -30.72 -5.83
N ASN A 158 -3.61 -31.27 -5.21
CA ASN A 158 -4.99 -30.99 -5.59
C ASN A 158 -5.46 -29.60 -5.16
N LEU A 159 -4.93 -29.07 -4.05
CA LEU A 159 -5.21 -27.70 -3.62
C LEU A 159 -4.48 -26.73 -4.53
N ASP A 160 -3.17 -26.94 -4.73
CA ASP A 160 -2.33 -26.09 -5.58
C ASP A 160 -2.84 -26.01 -7.02
N ARG A 161 -3.33 -27.12 -7.58
CA ARG A 161 -3.96 -27.13 -8.91
C ARG A 161 -5.23 -26.30 -8.96
N ARG A 162 -5.99 -26.20 -7.86
CA ARG A 162 -7.27 -25.48 -7.82
C ARG A 162 -7.11 -23.99 -7.55
N ILE A 163 -6.18 -23.60 -6.67
CA ILE A 163 -6.01 -22.20 -6.26
C ILE A 163 -4.80 -21.53 -6.94
N GLY A 164 -3.90 -22.32 -7.52
CA GLY A 164 -2.69 -21.81 -8.17
C GLY A 164 -1.56 -21.46 -7.21
N GLY A 165 -1.59 -21.96 -5.96
CA GLY A 165 -0.69 -21.58 -4.87
C GLY A 165 -1.17 -20.36 -4.09
N PHE A 166 -0.34 -19.85 -3.18
CA PHE A 166 -0.56 -18.63 -2.41
C PHE A 166 0.34 -17.52 -2.97
N TYR A 167 -0.25 -16.48 -3.54
CA TYR A 167 0.49 -15.35 -4.10
C TYR A 167 0.90 -14.36 -2.99
N GLU A 168 2.00 -13.63 -3.19
CA GLU A 168 2.35 -12.52 -2.30
C GLU A 168 1.21 -11.47 -2.34
N GLY A 169 0.80 -10.93 -1.18
CA GLY A 169 -0.34 -10.01 -1.06
C GLY A 169 -1.70 -10.66 -0.73
N GLU A 170 -1.78 -11.98 -0.66
CA GLU A 170 -3.03 -12.67 -0.34
C GLU A 170 -3.19 -12.98 1.16
N LEU A 171 -4.43 -12.90 1.64
CA LEU A 171 -4.85 -13.36 2.97
C LEU A 171 -5.71 -14.62 2.85
N SER A 172 -5.24 -15.73 3.42
CA SER A 172 -5.99 -16.99 3.50
C SER A 172 -6.55 -17.23 4.90
N VAL A 173 -7.85 -17.50 5.01
CA VAL A 173 -8.53 -17.80 6.28
C VAL A 173 -8.80 -19.29 6.38
N TRP A 174 -8.23 -19.94 7.40
CA TRP A 174 -8.39 -21.36 7.67
C TRP A 174 -9.34 -21.58 8.86
N THR A 175 -10.50 -22.18 8.60
CA THR A 175 -11.55 -22.41 9.61
C THR A 175 -11.95 -23.88 9.69
N GLY A 176 -12.60 -24.27 10.79
CA GLY A 176 -12.98 -25.65 11.08
C GLY A 176 -13.23 -25.88 12.57
N LYS A 177 -13.81 -27.01 12.95
CA LYS A 177 -14.14 -27.31 14.35
C LYS A 177 -12.88 -27.41 15.22
N ARG A 178 -13.05 -27.18 16.53
CA ARG A 178 -11.95 -27.32 17.50
C ARG A 178 -11.46 -28.77 17.52
N GLY A 179 -10.15 -28.97 17.45
CA GLY A 179 -9.54 -30.31 17.50
C GLY A 179 -9.40 -31.03 16.15
N GLU A 180 -9.92 -30.48 15.04
CA GLU A 180 -9.84 -31.10 13.70
C GLU A 180 -8.46 -30.95 13.01
N GLY A 181 -7.43 -30.57 13.75
CA GLY A 181 -6.06 -30.49 13.20
C GLY A 181 -5.70 -29.23 12.40
N LYS A 182 -6.45 -28.12 12.54
CA LYS A 182 -6.13 -26.85 11.86
C LYS A 182 -4.69 -26.38 12.09
N SER A 183 -4.27 -26.25 13.36
CA SER A 183 -2.90 -25.84 13.71
C SER A 183 -1.85 -26.83 13.22
N THR A 184 -2.19 -28.11 13.12
CA THR A 184 -1.33 -29.13 12.50
C THR A 184 -1.17 -28.85 11.01
N LEU A 185 -2.27 -28.69 10.27
CA LEU A 185 -2.22 -28.38 8.84
C LEU A 185 -1.45 -27.07 8.57
N LEU A 186 -1.72 -26.01 9.32
CA LEU A 186 -1.01 -24.74 9.21
C LEU A 186 0.49 -24.90 9.50
N GLY A 187 0.84 -25.76 10.46
CA GLY A 187 2.23 -26.15 10.71
C GLY A 187 2.90 -26.81 9.51
N GLN A 188 2.22 -27.74 8.84
CA GLN A 188 2.71 -28.36 7.62
C GLN A 188 2.89 -27.35 6.48
N LEU A 189 1.96 -26.41 6.31
CA LEU A 189 2.09 -25.35 5.31
C LEU A 189 3.29 -24.44 5.57
N LEU A 190 3.58 -24.12 6.84
CA LEU A 190 4.78 -23.35 7.18
C LEU A 190 6.07 -24.13 6.88
N LEU A 191 6.09 -25.43 7.17
CA LEU A 191 7.25 -26.28 6.87
C LEU A 191 7.49 -26.38 5.36
N GLU A 192 6.43 -26.56 4.59
CA GLU A 192 6.45 -26.58 3.13
C GLU A 192 6.95 -25.25 2.54
N ALA A 193 6.51 -24.11 3.09
CA ALA A 193 7.01 -22.80 2.70
C ALA A 193 8.52 -22.66 2.97
N VAL A 194 9.01 -23.13 4.12
CA VAL A 194 10.45 -23.11 4.44
C VAL A 194 11.23 -24.02 3.49
N ASP A 195 10.67 -25.16 3.07
CA ASP A 195 11.29 -26.07 2.11
C ASP A 195 11.45 -25.43 0.72
N GLN A 196 10.43 -24.69 0.28
CA GLN A 196 10.44 -23.89 -0.94
C GLN A 196 11.31 -22.62 -0.83
N GLY A 197 11.97 -22.40 0.31
CA GLY A 197 12.90 -21.28 0.50
C GLY A 197 12.23 -19.96 0.93
N PHE A 198 10.97 -19.99 1.35
CA PHE A 198 10.29 -18.82 1.91
C PHE A 198 10.48 -18.74 3.43
N PRO A 199 11.14 -17.70 3.96
CA PRO A 199 11.19 -17.49 5.40
C PRO A 199 9.79 -17.17 5.93
N VAL A 200 9.46 -17.73 7.10
CA VAL A 200 8.14 -17.66 7.72
C VAL A 200 8.21 -17.00 9.09
N CYS A 201 7.12 -16.35 9.50
CA CYS A 201 6.94 -15.83 10.83
C CYS A 201 5.56 -16.22 11.37
N ALA A 202 5.54 -17.04 12.42
CA ALA A 202 4.31 -17.44 13.08
C ALA A 202 4.07 -16.61 14.33
N TYR A 203 2.81 -16.36 14.63
CA TYR A 203 2.33 -15.89 15.92
C TYR A 203 1.45 -17.00 16.51
N SER A 204 1.81 -17.47 17.71
CA SER A 204 0.99 -18.43 18.45
C SER A 204 0.45 -17.78 19.72
N GLY A 205 -0.83 -17.41 19.71
CA GLY A 205 -1.48 -16.79 20.86
C GLY A 205 -1.97 -17.78 21.93
N GLU A 206 -2.06 -19.07 21.61
CA GLU A 206 -2.53 -20.11 22.55
C GLU A 206 -1.39 -20.93 23.16
N LEU A 207 -0.25 -21.06 22.47
CA LEU A 207 0.82 -21.98 22.86
C LEU A 207 2.11 -21.25 23.24
N PRO A 208 2.78 -21.67 24.33
CA PRO A 208 4.12 -21.19 24.62
C PRO A 208 5.12 -21.69 23.56
N ALA A 209 6.20 -20.94 23.35
CA ALA A 209 7.16 -21.20 22.27
C ALA A 209 7.73 -22.62 22.25
N TRP A 210 8.05 -23.18 23.41
CA TRP A 210 8.60 -24.54 23.49
C TRP A 210 7.62 -25.60 22.98
N LYS A 211 6.31 -25.40 23.21
CA LYS A 211 5.27 -26.35 22.83
C LYS A 211 4.94 -26.23 21.35
N PHE A 212 4.93 -25.00 20.83
CA PHE A 212 4.85 -24.75 19.39
C PHE A 212 6.02 -25.43 18.66
N LYS A 213 7.26 -25.18 19.11
CA LYS A 213 8.47 -25.82 18.55
C LYS A 213 8.36 -27.35 18.56
N TYR A 214 7.98 -27.91 19.70
CA TYR A 214 7.82 -29.35 19.88
C TYR A 214 6.82 -29.95 18.88
N TRP A 215 5.64 -29.34 18.71
CA TRP A 215 4.61 -29.84 17.78
C TRP A 215 5.02 -29.75 16.31
N ILE A 216 5.64 -28.66 15.90
CA ILE A 216 6.12 -28.50 14.52
C ILE A 216 7.29 -29.45 14.25
N ALA A 217 8.17 -29.69 15.24
CA ALA A 217 9.31 -30.58 15.07
C ALA A 217 8.87 -32.04 14.86
N LEU A 218 7.79 -32.49 15.51
CA LEU A 218 7.21 -33.81 15.26
C LEU A 218 6.71 -33.95 13.82
N GLN A 219 6.12 -32.90 13.25
CA GLN A 219 5.66 -32.91 11.86
C GLN A 219 6.84 -32.90 10.89
N ALA A 220 7.86 -32.08 11.16
CA ALA A 220 9.07 -31.97 10.33
C ALA A 220 9.93 -33.25 10.35
N ALA A 221 10.00 -33.95 11.49
CA ALA A 221 10.82 -35.15 11.62
C ALA A 221 10.29 -36.32 10.77
N GLY A 222 8.98 -36.43 10.61
CA GLY A 222 8.35 -37.57 9.96
C GLY A 222 8.45 -38.88 10.78
N PRO A 223 7.71 -39.93 10.39
CA PRO A 223 7.50 -41.13 11.22
C PRO A 223 8.79 -41.90 11.51
N ASN A 224 9.75 -41.91 10.58
CA ASN A 224 11.01 -42.65 10.72
C ASN A 224 11.98 -42.04 11.75
N TYR A 225 11.73 -40.79 12.17
CA TYR A 225 12.62 -40.05 13.06
C TYR A 225 11.93 -39.59 14.34
N ILE A 226 10.80 -40.21 14.68
CA ILE A 226 10.11 -40.04 15.96
C ILE A 226 10.44 -41.23 16.86
N GLN A 227 10.76 -40.95 18.12
CA GLN A 227 10.99 -41.94 19.16
C GLN A 227 10.06 -41.69 20.34
N ASP A 228 9.71 -42.76 21.03
CA ASP A 228 8.91 -42.71 22.24
C ASP A 228 9.80 -42.51 23.46
N ARG A 229 9.60 -41.40 24.18
CA ARG A 229 10.23 -41.13 25.46
C ARG A 229 9.24 -41.37 26.57
N LYS A 230 9.53 -42.36 27.41
CA LYS A 230 8.72 -42.63 28.59
C LYS A 230 9.00 -41.59 29.66
N ASP A 231 7.96 -40.87 30.07
CA ASP A 231 8.01 -39.98 31.23
C ASP A 231 8.32 -40.81 32.48
N PRO A 232 9.44 -40.56 33.18
CA PRO A 232 9.82 -41.33 34.36
C PRO A 232 8.83 -41.18 35.53
N VAL A 233 8.04 -40.10 35.57
CA VAL A 233 7.08 -39.82 36.66
C VAL A 233 5.73 -40.45 36.35
N THR A 234 5.16 -40.17 35.18
CA THR A 234 3.80 -40.61 34.83
C THR A 234 3.76 -41.95 34.09
N GLY A 235 4.90 -42.43 33.61
CA GLY A 235 5.00 -43.62 32.75
C GLY A 235 4.44 -43.40 31.34
N ARG A 236 3.95 -42.20 31.02
CA ARG A 236 3.36 -41.85 29.73
C ARG A 236 4.42 -41.86 28.64
N SER A 237 4.11 -42.50 27.50
CA SER A 237 4.94 -42.39 26.30
C SER A 237 4.70 -41.04 25.62
N LEU A 238 5.76 -40.26 25.43
CA LEU A 238 5.74 -38.97 24.74
C LEU A 238 6.57 -39.07 23.46
N PRO A 239 5.98 -38.78 22.28
CA PRO A 239 6.74 -38.79 21.04
C PRO A 239 7.75 -37.65 21.06
N ALA A 240 8.94 -37.86 20.52
CA ALA A 240 9.94 -36.82 20.36
C ALA A 240 10.72 -37.05 19.07
N ALA A 241 11.14 -35.99 18.41
CA ALA A 241 12.14 -36.12 17.35
C ALA A 241 13.43 -36.75 17.93
N THR A 242 14.07 -37.63 17.17
CA THR A 242 15.40 -38.14 17.54
C THR A 242 16.39 -36.98 17.69
N PRO A 243 17.42 -37.09 18.54
CA PRO A 243 18.42 -36.02 18.71
C PRO A 243 19.16 -35.66 17.41
N PHE A 244 19.26 -36.61 16.48
CA PHE A 244 19.78 -36.36 15.14
C PHE A 244 18.83 -35.48 14.33
N ALA A 245 17.56 -35.88 14.19
CA ALA A 245 16.57 -35.11 13.44
C ALA A 245 16.33 -33.72 14.05
N GLN A 246 16.26 -33.61 15.38
CA GLN A 246 16.07 -32.30 16.03
C GLN A 246 17.18 -31.31 15.68
N ARG A 247 18.45 -31.76 15.62
CA ARG A 247 19.57 -30.90 15.23
C ARG A 247 19.46 -30.45 13.77
N ALA A 248 19.14 -31.37 12.87
CA ALA A 248 18.95 -31.07 11.46
C ALA A 248 17.77 -30.09 11.25
N ILE A 249 16.65 -30.30 11.96
CA ILE A 249 15.47 -29.42 11.93
C ILE A 249 15.84 -28.02 12.44
N ASP A 250 16.56 -27.91 13.56
CA ASP A 250 16.95 -26.62 14.12
C ASP A 250 17.91 -25.84 13.19
N GLU A 251 18.78 -26.55 12.47
CA GLU A 251 19.66 -25.96 11.45
C GLU A 251 18.87 -25.54 10.22
N TRP A 252 17.93 -26.37 9.76
CA TRP A 252 17.03 -26.04 8.67
C TRP A 252 16.19 -24.79 8.99
N TRP A 253 15.65 -24.67 10.19
CA TRP A 253 14.84 -23.51 10.59
C TRP A 253 15.63 -22.24 10.85
N ARG A 254 16.94 -22.33 11.10
CA ARG A 254 17.76 -21.18 11.50
C ARG A 254 17.68 -20.05 10.50
N GLY A 255 17.25 -18.88 10.96
CA GLY A 255 17.07 -17.68 10.14
C GLY A 255 15.85 -17.70 9.20
N ARG A 256 15.15 -18.84 9.08
CA ARG A 256 14.03 -19.03 8.15
C ARG A 256 12.68 -19.22 8.84
N PHE A 257 12.64 -19.77 10.05
CA PHE A 257 11.40 -19.98 10.80
C PHE A 257 11.43 -19.15 12.09
N HIS A 258 10.62 -18.10 12.12
CA HIS A 258 10.51 -17.21 13.27
C HIS A 258 9.18 -17.42 13.99
N LEU A 259 9.20 -17.29 15.31
CA LEU A 259 8.01 -17.36 16.16
C LEU A 259 7.96 -16.11 17.02
N TYR A 260 6.81 -15.44 16.99
CA TYR A 260 6.50 -14.41 17.96
C TYR A 260 5.97 -15.05 19.24
N ASP A 261 6.79 -15.01 20.29
CA ASP A 261 6.39 -15.37 21.65
C ASP A 261 6.08 -14.10 22.43
N ILE A 262 4.82 -13.94 22.84
CA ILE A 262 4.35 -12.79 23.64
C ILE A 262 4.76 -12.93 25.11
N GLY A 263 5.15 -14.13 25.56
CA GLY A 263 5.42 -14.42 26.97
C GLY A 263 4.21 -14.09 27.86
N ASN A 264 4.46 -13.67 29.11
CA ASN A 264 3.41 -13.33 30.10
C ASN A 264 2.77 -11.93 29.90
N ARG A 265 2.88 -11.30 28.73
CA ARG A 265 2.22 -10.02 28.48
C ARG A 265 0.73 -10.26 28.18
N ASN A 266 -0.13 -9.83 29.07
CA ASN A 266 -1.59 -10.05 29.04
C ASN A 266 -2.35 -9.34 27.90
N THR A 267 -1.67 -8.60 27.03
CA THR A 267 -2.28 -7.80 25.96
C THR A 267 -1.77 -8.27 24.60
N HIS A 268 -2.61 -9.03 23.91
CA HIS A 268 -2.45 -9.43 22.51
C HIS A 268 -2.97 -8.31 21.59
N ASP A 269 -2.26 -7.18 21.56
CA ASP A 269 -2.62 -6.04 20.70
C ASP A 269 -2.29 -6.35 19.23
N ALA A 270 -3.30 -6.20 18.36
CA ALA A 270 -3.18 -6.35 16.91
C ALA A 270 -2.05 -5.48 16.34
N ALA A 271 -1.92 -4.25 16.85
CA ALA A 271 -0.91 -3.31 16.41
C ALA A 271 0.52 -3.82 16.67
N ASP A 272 0.73 -4.50 17.80
CA ASP A 272 2.02 -5.09 18.16
C ASP A 272 2.36 -6.31 17.30
N ILE A 273 1.37 -7.17 17.03
CA ILE A 273 1.54 -8.32 16.12
C ILE A 273 2.00 -7.82 14.74
N LEU A 274 1.28 -6.83 14.18
CA LEU A 274 1.60 -6.25 12.87
C LEU A 274 2.95 -5.53 12.85
N ARG A 275 3.30 -4.81 13.93
CA ARG A 275 4.60 -4.16 14.06
C ARG A 275 5.72 -5.18 14.00
N LEU A 276 5.56 -6.33 14.66
CA LEU A 276 6.55 -7.39 14.64
C LEU A 276 6.58 -8.14 13.31
N PHE A 277 5.45 -8.37 12.65
CA PHE A 277 5.42 -8.93 11.30
C PHE A 277 6.16 -8.04 10.30
N ARG A 278 5.93 -6.72 10.37
CA ARG A 278 6.72 -5.73 9.60
C ARG A 278 8.21 -5.82 9.92
N TYR A 279 8.58 -5.98 11.18
CA TYR A 279 9.98 -6.16 11.57
C TYR A 279 10.56 -7.45 11.00
N ALA A 280 9.86 -8.58 11.10
CA ALA A 280 10.31 -9.87 10.58
C ALA A 280 10.45 -9.86 9.04
N SER A 281 9.50 -9.22 8.34
CA SER A 281 9.59 -8.97 6.90
C SER A 281 10.87 -8.18 6.56
N ARG A 282 11.11 -7.05 7.23
CA ARG A 282 12.26 -6.17 6.94
C ARG A 282 13.61 -6.77 7.35
N ARG A 283 13.68 -7.42 8.52
CA ARG A 283 14.95 -7.88 9.12
C ARG A 283 15.36 -9.28 8.67
N TYR A 284 14.39 -10.18 8.50
CA TYR A 284 14.62 -11.58 8.21
C TYR A 284 14.09 -12.00 6.83
N GLY A 285 13.45 -11.09 6.08
CA GLY A 285 12.89 -11.40 4.78
C GLY A 285 11.68 -12.34 4.86
N ALA A 286 10.96 -12.36 5.99
CA ALA A 286 9.76 -13.18 6.13
C ALA A 286 8.72 -12.82 5.06
N LYS A 287 8.22 -13.84 4.38
CA LYS A 287 7.25 -13.75 3.28
C LYS A 287 5.91 -14.39 3.61
N ILE A 288 5.90 -15.40 4.48
CA ILE A 288 4.68 -16.09 4.92
C ILE A 288 4.47 -15.81 6.41
N PHE A 289 3.25 -15.43 6.76
CA PHE A 289 2.88 -15.07 8.13
C PHE A 289 1.71 -15.93 8.60
N LEU A 290 1.79 -16.43 9.84
CA LEU A 290 0.71 -17.19 10.46
C LEU A 290 0.23 -16.47 11.71
N VAL A 291 -1.09 -16.34 11.86
CA VAL A 291 -1.75 -15.91 13.11
C VAL A 291 -2.59 -17.09 13.61
N ASP A 292 -2.14 -17.76 14.66
CA ASP A 292 -2.89 -18.85 15.31
C ASP A 292 -3.02 -18.60 16.81
N ASN A 293 -4.18 -18.28 17.37
CA ASN A 293 -5.51 -18.23 16.79
C ASN A 293 -5.98 -16.78 16.64
N LEU A 294 -6.74 -16.45 15.59
CA LEU A 294 -7.32 -15.11 15.38
C LEU A 294 -8.09 -14.61 16.62
N MET A 295 -8.73 -15.52 17.36
CA MET A 295 -9.48 -15.24 18.58
C MET A 295 -8.62 -14.73 19.75
N SER A 296 -7.31 -15.00 19.72
CA SER A 296 -6.39 -14.63 20.81
C SER A 296 -5.98 -13.16 20.76
N ALA A 297 -6.11 -12.49 19.61
CA ALA A 297 -5.86 -11.07 19.46
C ALA A 297 -6.99 -10.29 20.18
N ARG A 298 -6.75 -9.95 21.45
CA ARG A 298 -7.66 -9.15 22.25
C ARG A 298 -7.48 -7.67 21.88
N LEU A 299 -8.32 -7.20 20.99
CA LEU A 299 -8.60 -5.77 20.88
C LEU A 299 -9.35 -5.32 22.12
N GLN A 300 -9.00 -4.16 22.65
CA GLN A 300 -9.54 -3.59 23.89
C GLN A 300 -11.06 -3.34 23.75
N ALA A 301 -11.88 -4.35 23.99
CA ALA A 301 -13.31 -4.25 23.74
C ALA A 301 -14.11 -4.91 24.87
N GLY A 302 -14.77 -4.09 25.69
CA GLY A 302 -15.46 -4.49 26.92
C GLY A 302 -16.85 -5.12 26.74
N ARG A 303 -17.31 -5.39 25.51
CA ARG A 303 -18.63 -6.00 25.22
C ARG A 303 -18.56 -6.95 24.02
N ASP A 304 -19.35 -8.02 24.05
CA ASP A 304 -19.39 -9.06 22.99
C ASP A 304 -19.71 -8.53 21.58
N ARG A 305 -20.49 -7.44 21.48
CA ARG A 305 -20.81 -6.80 20.19
C ARG A 305 -19.59 -6.11 19.56
N ASP A 306 -18.65 -5.67 20.39
CA ASP A 306 -17.41 -5.04 19.94
C ASP A 306 -16.38 -6.09 19.49
N PHE A 307 -16.55 -7.36 19.88
CA PHE A 307 -15.64 -8.46 19.54
C PHE A 307 -15.63 -8.79 18.03
N TYR A 308 -16.79 -8.91 17.39
CA TYR A 308 -16.86 -9.16 15.94
C TYR A 308 -16.33 -7.99 15.11
N ARG A 309 -16.58 -6.76 15.59
CA ARG A 309 -16.06 -5.55 14.96
C ARG A 309 -14.53 -5.52 15.06
N ALA A 310 -14.01 -5.77 16.25
CA ALA A 310 -12.59 -5.91 16.50
C ALA A 310 -11.94 -6.96 15.56
N GLN A 311 -12.53 -8.15 15.43
CA GLN A 311 -12.00 -9.15 14.50
C GLN A 311 -11.98 -8.67 13.05
N SER A 312 -13.04 -7.99 12.62
CA SER A 312 -13.13 -7.44 11.27
C SER A 312 -12.07 -6.35 11.03
N GLU A 313 -11.83 -5.51 12.04
CA GLU A 313 -10.76 -4.50 12.03
C GLU A 313 -9.38 -5.18 11.93
N PHE A 314 -9.11 -6.20 12.76
CA PHE A 314 -7.82 -6.91 12.71
C PHE A 314 -7.60 -7.63 11.37
N VAL A 315 -8.62 -8.28 10.82
CA VAL A 315 -8.54 -8.90 9.49
C VAL A 315 -8.29 -7.84 8.41
N SER A 316 -8.93 -6.67 8.52
CA SER A 316 -8.69 -5.55 7.58
C SER A 316 -7.25 -5.05 7.66
N GLU A 317 -6.68 -4.95 8.87
CA GLU A 317 -5.28 -4.58 9.05
C GLU A 317 -4.30 -5.65 8.52
N LEU A 318 -4.64 -6.94 8.64
CA LEU A 318 -3.86 -8.03 8.04
C LEU A 318 -3.92 -7.97 6.50
N THR A 319 -5.09 -7.69 5.92
CA THR A 319 -5.23 -7.49 4.46
C THR A 319 -4.43 -6.29 3.98
N ALA A 320 -4.41 -5.18 4.74
CA ALA A 320 -3.60 -4.01 4.39
C ALA A 320 -2.09 -4.22 4.61
N PHE A 321 -1.71 -5.19 5.44
CA PHE A 321 -0.32 -5.58 5.65
C PHE A 321 0.22 -6.48 4.53
N ALA A 322 -0.61 -7.37 4.01
CA ALA A 322 -0.27 -8.29 2.92
C ALA A 322 0.10 -7.51 1.65
#